data_AF-A0A3D1Z0W0-F1
#
_entry.id   AF-A0A3D1Z0W0-F1
#
_cell.length_a   1.000
_cell.length_b   1.000
_cell.length_c   1.000
_cell.angle_alpha   90.00
_cell.angle_beta   90.00
_cell.angle_gamma   90.00
#
_symmetry.space_group_name_H-M   'P 1'
#
loop_
_entity.id
_entity.type
_entity.pdbx_description
1 polymer ?
#
loop_
_entity_poly.entity_id
_entity_poly.type
_entity_poly.pdbx_seq_one_letter_code
_entity_poly.pdbx_strand_id
1 'polypeptide(L)'
;MWLQIKVTDGTGKTHFSSGGLNKDGSIEKNSIVYNTVAADETGKATHKVWRAEKILSDYRIPPRQSVTEKYQASIPNGAKGPFTVSAMLRYRSAPQGLIHELFGEEEVQLPITDMAGDSIVVK
;
A
#
# COMPACT_ATOMS: atom_id res chain seq x y z
N MET A 1 -1.77 -1.71 -7.02
CA MET A 1 -2.64 -2.21 -5.93
C MET A 1 -1.81 -2.34 -4.67
N TRP A 2 -2.36 -2.11 -3.49
CA TRP A 2 -1.64 -2.27 -2.23
C TRP A 2 -2.57 -2.71 -1.12
N LEU A 3 -2.02 -3.29 -0.06
CA LEU A 3 -2.77 -3.72 1.11
C LEU A 3 -2.65 -2.68 2.22
N GLN A 4 -3.79 -2.19 2.70
CA GLN A 4 -3.88 -1.37 3.90
C GLN A 4 -4.31 -2.23 5.08
N ILE A 5 -3.52 -2.21 6.15
CA ILE A 5 -3.83 -2.90 7.41
C ILE A 5 -3.92 -1.87 8.53
N LYS A 6 -4.93 -2.01 9.39
CA LYS A 6 -5.07 -1.19 10.59
C LYS A 6 -5.45 -2.07 11.78
N VAL A 7 -4.77 -1.87 12.91
CA VAL A 7 -5.15 -2.48 14.19
C VAL A 7 -5.55 -1.39 15.16
N THR A 8 -6.79 -1.47 15.64
CA THR A 8 -7.36 -0.51 16.59
C THR A 8 -7.80 -1.21 17.86
N ASP A 9 -7.81 -0.50 18.98
CA ASP A 9 -8.36 -0.98 20.25
C ASP A 9 -9.83 -0.58 20.44
N GLY A 10 -10.45 -1.00 21.54
CA GLY A 10 -11.84 -0.72 21.87
C GLY A 10 -12.15 0.75 22.14
N THR A 11 -11.13 1.61 22.23
CA THR A 11 -11.29 3.08 22.28
C THR A 11 -11.19 3.74 20.90
N GLY A 12 -10.90 2.95 19.86
CA GLY A 12 -10.64 3.43 18.50
C GLY A 12 -9.20 3.88 18.27
N LYS A 13 -8.30 3.75 19.26
CA LYS A 13 -6.90 4.13 19.10
C LYS A 13 -6.19 3.13 18.19
N THR A 14 -5.44 3.65 17.21
CA THR A 14 -4.64 2.83 16.29
C THR A 14 -3.31 2.47 16.93
N HIS A 15 -2.99 1.17 16.96
CA HIS A 15 -1.72 0.64 17.48
C HIS A 15 -0.80 0.16 16.36
N PHE A 16 -1.36 -0.19 15.21
CA PHE A 16 -0.61 -0.57 14.02
C PHE A 16 -1.31 -0.06 12.76
N SER A 17 -0.53 0.43 11.79
CA SER A 17 -1.01 0.83 10.47
C SER A 17 0.06 0.51 9.43
N SER A 18 -0.37 0.08 8.25
CA SER A 18 0.46 -0.08 7.06
C SER A 18 -0.42 0.18 5.83
N GLY A 19 0.15 0.68 4.73
CA GLY A 19 -0.59 1.01 3.52
C GLY A 19 -1.47 2.25 3.66
N GLY A 20 -1.19 3.12 4.64
CA GLY A 20 -1.72 4.47 4.68
C GLY A 20 -1.16 5.34 3.56
N LEU A 21 -1.74 6.53 3.40
CA LEU A 21 -1.26 7.53 2.45
C LEU A 21 -0.63 8.69 3.22
N ASN A 22 0.51 9.14 2.73
CA ASN A 22 1.14 10.37 3.18
C ASN A 22 0.38 11.58 2.63
N LYS A 23 0.74 12.78 3.11
CA LYS A 23 0.11 14.04 2.69
C LYS A 23 0.22 14.31 1.18
N ASP A 24 1.28 13.82 0.55
CA ASP A 24 1.54 13.91 -0.89
C ASP A 24 0.83 12.81 -1.70
N GLY A 25 0.02 11.97 -1.05
CA GLY A 25 -0.68 10.84 -1.68
C GLY A 25 0.22 9.66 -2.05
N SER A 26 1.50 9.68 -1.65
CA SER A 26 2.35 8.50 -1.71
C SER A 26 1.91 7.45 -0.68
N ILE A 27 2.10 6.17 -0.99
CA ILE A 27 1.81 5.09 -0.05
C ILE A 27 2.93 5.08 1.00
N GLU A 28 2.58 4.88 2.27
CA GLU A 28 3.54 4.72 3.36
C GLU A 28 4.68 3.77 2.99
N LYS A 29 5.92 4.13 3.33
CA LYS A 29 7.09 3.31 3.04
C LYS A 29 6.95 1.93 3.72
N ASN A 30 7.55 0.91 3.10
CA ASN A 30 7.49 -0.49 3.57
C ASN A 30 6.09 -1.12 3.60
N SER A 31 5.11 -0.51 2.91
CA SER A 31 3.81 -1.13 2.69
C SER A 31 3.88 -2.20 1.60
N ILE A 32 2.99 -3.18 1.66
CA ILE A 32 2.87 -4.18 0.59
C ILE A 32 2.18 -3.57 -0.62
N VAL A 33 2.94 -3.44 -1.71
CA VAL A 33 2.46 -2.96 -3.01
C VAL A 33 2.63 -4.07 -4.04
N TYR A 34 1.54 -4.43 -4.69
CA TYR A 34 1.54 -5.42 -5.76
C TYR A 34 1.79 -4.72 -7.08
N ASN A 35 3.06 -4.67 -7.50
CA ASN A 35 3.49 -4.07 -8.76
C ASN A 35 4.79 -4.68 -9.28
N THR A 36 5.13 -4.30 -10.50
CA THR A 36 6.45 -4.52 -11.08
C THR A 36 7.24 -3.21 -11.00
N VAL A 37 8.54 -3.31 -10.71
CA VAL A 37 9.48 -2.18 -10.75
C VAL A 37 10.48 -2.45 -11.86
N ALA A 38 10.48 -1.59 -12.88
CA ALA A 38 11.46 -1.63 -13.96
C ALA A 38 12.67 -0.74 -13.64
N ALA A 39 13.83 -1.09 -14.19
CA ALA A 39 15.04 -0.28 -14.18
C ALA A 39 15.41 0.23 -15.57
N ASP A 40 16.01 1.42 -15.60
CA ASP A 40 16.68 1.97 -16.77
C ASP A 40 18.10 1.40 -16.98
N GLU A 41 18.78 1.87 -18.03
CA GLU A 41 20.16 1.50 -18.40
C GLU A 41 21.18 1.68 -17.26
N THR A 42 20.92 2.60 -16.33
CA THR A 42 21.79 2.86 -15.18
C THR A 42 21.47 1.96 -13.98
N GLY A 43 20.42 1.13 -14.10
CA GLY A 43 19.90 0.30 -13.01
C GLY A 43 18.97 1.03 -12.04
N LYS A 44 18.55 2.28 -12.34
CA LYS A 44 17.64 3.05 -11.48
C LYS A 44 16.19 2.73 -11.79
N ALA A 45 15.35 2.68 -10.76
CA ALA A 45 13.92 2.46 -10.92
C ALA A 45 13.29 3.55 -11.81
N THR A 46 12.44 3.14 -12.76
CA THR A 46 11.82 4.05 -13.72
C THR A 46 10.38 3.67 -14.03
N HIS A 47 9.54 4.69 -14.25
CA HIS A 47 8.19 4.55 -14.81
C HIS A 47 8.16 4.78 -16.33
N LYS A 48 9.29 5.20 -16.93
CA LYS A 48 9.42 5.50 -18.35
C LYS A 48 9.61 4.19 -19.12
N VAL A 49 8.52 3.63 -19.62
CA VAL A 49 8.50 2.31 -20.29
C VAL A 49 9.48 2.21 -21.46
N TRP A 50 9.74 3.31 -22.17
CA TRP A 50 10.71 3.36 -23.28
C TRP A 50 12.18 3.37 -22.84
N ARG A 51 12.46 3.51 -21.53
CA ARG A 51 13.79 3.38 -20.93
C ARG A 51 13.97 2.07 -20.17
N ALA A 52 12.92 1.25 -20.04
CA ALA A 52 12.97 0.04 -19.24
C ALA A 52 13.83 -1.02 -19.92
N GLU A 53 14.89 -1.47 -19.24
CA GLU A 53 15.79 -2.52 -19.75
C GLU A 53 15.65 -3.84 -18.98
N LYS A 54 15.31 -3.77 -17.69
CA LYS A 54 15.17 -4.95 -16.82
C LYS A 54 14.13 -4.76 -15.73
N ILE A 55 13.68 -5.87 -15.15
CA ILE A 55 12.80 -5.88 -13.98
C ILE A 55 13.67 -5.97 -12.72
N LEU A 56 13.53 -5.01 -11.81
CA LEU A 56 14.15 -5.04 -10.48
C LEU A 56 13.37 -5.94 -9.53
N SER A 57 12.05 -5.86 -9.59
CA SER A 57 11.16 -6.70 -8.79
C SER A 57 9.82 -6.87 -9.49
N ASP A 58 9.21 -8.04 -9.28
CA ASP A 58 7.84 -8.31 -9.69
C ASP A 58 7.09 -8.93 -8.50
N TYR A 59 6.30 -8.12 -7.81
CA TYR A 59 5.52 -8.52 -6.64
C TYR A 59 4.01 -8.54 -6.94
N ARG A 60 3.65 -8.75 -8.21
CA ARG A 60 2.24 -8.88 -8.60
C ARG A 60 1.66 -10.19 -8.08
N ILE A 61 0.36 -10.21 -7.83
CA ILE A 61 -0.38 -11.46 -7.62
C ILE A 61 -0.43 -12.21 -8.97
N PRO A 62 0.11 -13.44 -9.08
CA PRO A 62 0.11 -14.15 -10.36
C PRO A 62 -1.30 -14.55 -10.82
N PRO A 63 -1.50 -14.81 -12.12
CA PRO A 63 -2.80 -15.21 -12.65
C PRO A 63 -3.35 -16.46 -11.95
N ARG A 64 -4.61 -16.38 -11.48
CA ARG A 64 -5.31 -17.47 -10.77
C ARG A 64 -4.59 -17.97 -9.51
N GLN A 65 -3.73 -17.16 -8.92
CA GLN A 65 -3.04 -17.47 -7.68
C GLN A 65 -3.53 -16.58 -6.55
N SER A 66 -3.24 -17.01 -5.32
CA SER A 66 -3.43 -16.23 -4.10
C SER A 66 -2.08 -16.01 -3.44
N VAL A 67 -1.92 -14.87 -2.77
CA VAL A 67 -0.75 -14.55 -1.95
C VAL A 67 -1.19 -14.28 -0.52
N THR A 68 -0.32 -14.58 0.44
CA THR A 68 -0.57 -14.38 1.87
C THR A 68 0.51 -13.50 2.46
N GLU A 69 0.10 -12.33 2.96
CA GLU A 69 0.98 -11.37 3.62
C GLU A 69 0.95 -11.57 5.14
N LYS A 70 2.12 -11.41 5.78
CA LYS A 70 2.26 -11.54 7.23
C LYS A 70 2.61 -10.18 7.83
N TYR A 71 1.87 -9.79 8.85
CA TYR A 71 2.09 -8.57 9.60
C TYR A 71 2.35 -8.88 11.06
N GLN A 72 3.20 -8.09 11.70
CA GLN A 72 3.46 -8.14 13.13
C GLN A 72 3.10 -6.79 13.75
N ALA A 73 2.14 -6.80 14.67
CA ALA A 73 1.70 -5.63 15.41
C ALA A 73 2.06 -5.80 16.89
N SER A 74 2.87 -4.89 17.43
CA SER A 74 3.20 -4.87 18.85
C SER A 74 2.16 -4.03 19.60
N ILE A 75 1.34 -4.68 20.42
CA ILE A 75 0.30 -4.02 21.21
C ILE A 75 0.84 -3.74 22.63
N PRO A 76 0.75 -2.49 23.13
CA PRO A 76 1.23 -2.18 24.48
C PRO A 76 0.30 -2.76 25.55
N ASN A 77 0.85 -3.15 26.70
CA ASN A 77 0.12 -3.77 27.83
C ASN A 77 -1.08 -2.96 28.36
N GLY A 78 -1.15 -1.66 28.08
CA GLY A 78 -2.25 -0.78 28.49
C GLY A 78 -3.35 -0.57 27.44
N ALA A 79 -3.26 -1.22 26.28
CA ALA A 79 -4.28 -1.11 25.25
C ALA A 79 -5.57 -1.82 25.67
N LYS A 80 -6.72 -1.22 25.34
CA LYS A 80 -8.02 -1.69 25.82
C LYS A 80 -8.72 -2.53 24.77
N GLY A 81 -8.87 -3.82 25.01
CA GLY A 81 -9.66 -4.69 24.12
C GLY A 81 -11.14 -4.29 24.04
N PRO A 82 -11.89 -4.85 23.06
CA PRO A 82 -11.39 -5.78 22.04
C PRO A 82 -10.58 -5.04 20.95
N PHE A 83 -9.73 -5.77 20.23
CA PHE A 83 -8.95 -5.22 19.12
C PHE A 83 -9.64 -5.49 17.79
N THR A 84 -9.68 -4.51 16.89
CA THR A 84 -10.16 -4.71 15.53
C THR A 84 -8.99 -4.69 14.56
N VAL A 85 -8.84 -5.76 13.79
CA VAL A 85 -7.89 -5.85 12.68
C VAL A 85 -8.67 -5.66 11.38
N SER A 86 -8.36 -4.62 10.64
CA SER A 86 -8.97 -4.30 9.36
C SER A 86 -7.96 -4.45 8.23
N ALA A 87 -8.37 -5.10 7.15
CA ALA A 87 -7.59 -5.24 5.92
C ALA A 87 -8.39 -4.71 4.74
N MET A 88 -7.78 -3.85 3.92
CA MET A 88 -8.40 -3.27 2.73
C MET A 88 -7.44 -3.37 1.55
N LEU A 89 -7.86 -4.04 0.48
CA LEU A 89 -7.14 -4.10 -0.78
C LEU A 89 -7.49 -2.86 -1.61
N ARG A 90 -6.51 -2.01 -1.85
CA ARG A 90 -6.69 -0.71 -2.51
C ARG A 90 -6.05 -0.66 -3.88
N TYR A 91 -6.69 0.03 -4.80
CA TYR A 91 -6.20 0.24 -6.15
C TYR A 91 -6.19 1.71 -6.55
N ARG A 92 -5.19 2.05 -7.35
CA ARG A 92 -5.03 3.34 -8.03
C ARG A 92 -4.32 3.07 -9.35
N SER A 93 -4.68 3.81 -10.39
CA SER A 93 -4.18 3.61 -11.76
C SER A 93 -2.70 3.93 -11.91
N ALA A 94 -2.16 4.88 -11.13
CA ALA A 94 -0.74 5.22 -11.11
C ALA A 94 -0.28 5.71 -9.71
N PRO A 95 1.03 5.72 -9.43
CA PRO A 95 1.58 6.38 -8.25
C PRO A 95 1.33 7.90 -8.29
N GLN A 96 0.93 8.50 -7.16
CA GLN A 96 0.65 9.93 -7.10
C GLN A 96 1.88 10.78 -7.47
N GLY A 97 3.08 10.36 -7.06
CA GLY A 97 4.32 11.06 -7.40
C GLY A 97 4.57 11.15 -8.91
N LEU A 98 4.15 10.14 -9.69
CA LEU A 98 4.24 10.20 -11.16
C LEU A 98 3.25 11.21 -11.73
N ILE A 99 2.05 11.30 -11.14
CA ILE A 99 1.06 12.29 -11.56
C ILE A 99 1.54 13.70 -11.27
N HIS A 100 2.17 13.93 -10.11
CA HIS A 100 2.79 15.21 -9.80
C HIS A 100 3.94 15.54 -10.76
N GLU A 101 4.78 14.57 -11.15
CA GLU A 101 5.84 14.79 -12.16
C GLU A 101 5.27 15.19 -13.53
N LEU A 102 4.13 14.61 -13.93
CA LEU A 102 3.54 14.82 -15.26
C LEU A 102 2.63 16.04 -15.36
N PHE A 103 1.89 16.37 -14.29
CA PHE A 103 0.81 17.37 -14.31
C PHE A 103 1.00 18.48 -13.25
N GLY A 104 2.06 18.44 -12.45
CA GLY A 104 2.23 19.36 -11.31
C GLY A 104 1.47 18.92 -10.06
N GLU A 105 1.78 19.56 -8.92
CA GLU A 105 1.35 19.09 -7.59
C GLU A 105 -0.15 19.35 -7.29
N GLU A 106 -0.78 20.32 -7.95
CA GLU A 106 -2.12 20.80 -7.57
C GLU A 106 -3.26 20.32 -8.49
N GLU A 107 -2.97 19.68 -9.62
CA GLU A 107 -4.00 19.53 -10.67
C GLU A 107 -4.78 18.21 -10.61
N VAL A 108 -4.20 17.09 -10.16
CA VAL A 108 -4.85 15.77 -10.32
C VAL A 108 -4.60 14.84 -9.13
N GLN A 109 -5.64 14.61 -8.32
CA GLN A 109 -5.67 13.47 -7.39
C GLN A 109 -6.32 12.28 -8.06
N LEU A 110 -5.58 11.18 -8.16
CA LEU A 110 -6.15 9.96 -8.71
C LEU A 110 -7.11 9.31 -7.71
N PRO A 111 -8.29 8.86 -8.15
CA PRO A 111 -9.23 8.17 -7.29
C PRO A 111 -8.63 6.86 -6.77
N ILE A 112 -9.00 6.52 -5.55
CA ILE A 112 -8.62 5.26 -4.92
C ILE A 112 -9.87 4.39 -4.83
N THR A 113 -9.74 3.16 -5.33
CA THR A 113 -10.79 2.16 -5.27
C THR A 113 -10.48 1.16 -4.17
N ASP A 114 -11.39 1.03 -3.22
CA ASP A 114 -11.41 -0.07 -2.26
C ASP A 114 -11.98 -1.31 -2.98
N MET A 115 -11.10 -2.25 -3.34
CA MET A 115 -11.48 -3.42 -4.15
C MET A 115 -12.19 -4.49 -3.32
N ALA A 116 -11.68 -4.73 -2.12
CA ALA A 116 -12.20 -5.69 -1.16
C ALA A 116 -11.65 -5.34 0.22
N GLY A 117 -12.44 -5.56 1.26
CA GLY A 117 -11.98 -5.39 2.62
C GLY A 117 -12.76 -6.27 3.58
N ASP A 118 -12.11 -6.57 4.70
CA ASP A 118 -12.71 -7.30 5.81
C ASP A 118 -12.17 -6.77 7.13
N SER A 119 -12.87 -7.06 8.22
CA SER A 119 -12.45 -6.69 9.56
C SER A 119 -12.87 -7.73 10.57
N ILE A 120 -11.93 -8.11 11.43
CA ILE A 120 -12.17 -9.09 12.50
C ILE A 120 -11.92 -8.46 13.85
N VAL A 121 -12.71 -8.89 14.84
CA VAL A 121 -12.54 -8.51 16.23
C VAL A 121 -11.78 -9.63 16.96
N VAL A 122 -10.62 -9.29 17.48
CA VAL A 122 -9.76 -10.16 18.29
C VAL A 122 -9.97 -9.79 19.76
N LYS A 123 -10.35 -10.80 20.57
CA LYS A 123 -10.59 -10.64 22.01
C LYS A 123 -9.30 -10.85 22.80
#